data_AF-A0A1Z4NPA2-F1
#
_entry.id   AF-A0A1Z4NPA2-F1
#
_cell.length_a   1.000
_cell.length_b   1.000
_cell.length_c   1.000
_cell.angle_alpha   90.00
_cell.angle_beta   90.00
_cell.angle_gamma   90.00
#
_symmetry.space_group_name_H-M   'P 1'
#
loop_
_entity.id
_entity.type
_entity.pdbx_description
1 polymer ?
#
loop_
_entity_poly.entity_id
_entity_poly.type
_entity_poly.pdbx_seq_one_letter_code
_entity_poly.pdbx_strand_id
1 'polypeptide(L)'
;MLNKYQHKITVLWNVFLLGTLFHTQLALIPLFHGLSVAHPNLHAHDLQDISLTLWLMLIFFTLPMLAIIATSYTQSPKYRLIHFCLTVFYSVMNLIHLIMDLGVKPIVWSQIALMIFLFLIGLLLNIVAYQWMQAGMQHPQLHIQKS
;
A
#
# COMPACT_ATOMS: atom_id res chain seq x y z
N MET A 1 -18.32 -17.44 3.42
CA MET A 1 -17.37 -16.65 4.24
C MET A 1 -16.19 -16.07 3.45
N LEU A 2 -15.66 -16.74 2.41
CA LEU A 2 -14.56 -16.27 1.56
C LEU A 2 -14.76 -14.87 0.94
N ASN A 3 -15.94 -14.62 0.36
CA ASN A 3 -16.29 -13.31 -0.23
C ASN A 3 -16.19 -12.15 0.78
N LYS A 4 -16.35 -12.42 2.08
CA LYS A 4 -16.24 -11.40 3.14
C LYS A 4 -14.79 -10.93 3.32
N TYR A 5 -13.82 -11.84 3.20
CA TYR A 5 -12.40 -11.48 3.32
C TYR A 5 -11.92 -10.71 2.10
N GLN A 6 -12.24 -11.18 0.90
CA GLN A 6 -11.87 -10.51 -0.35
C GLN A 6 -12.47 -9.10 -0.40
N HIS A 7 -13.75 -8.94 -0.05
CA HIS A 7 -14.37 -7.61 0.03
C HIS A 7 -13.65 -6.69 1.02
N LYS A 8 -13.35 -7.16 2.23
CA LYS A 8 -12.59 -6.38 3.22
C LYS A 8 -11.20 -5.99 2.69
N ILE A 9 -10.48 -6.93 2.07
CA ILE A 9 -9.15 -6.70 1.48
C ILE A 9 -9.25 -5.63 0.38
N THR A 10 -10.21 -5.74 -0.53
CA THR A 10 -10.44 -4.76 -1.60
C THR A 10 -10.75 -3.37 -1.04
N VAL A 11 -11.64 -3.27 -0.04
CA VAL A 11 -11.96 -1.99 0.61
C VAL A 11 -10.72 -1.38 1.26
N LEU A 12 -9.94 -2.17 1.99
CA LEU A 12 -8.73 -1.70 2.67
C LEU A 12 -7.66 -1.25 1.68
N TRP A 13 -7.44 -1.99 0.59
CA TRP A 13 -6.54 -1.56 -0.47
C TRP A 13 -7.00 -0.26 -1.13
N ASN A 14 -8.29 -0.09 -1.39
CA ASN A 14 -8.83 1.15 -1.95
C ASN A 14 -8.63 2.33 -0.99
N VAL A 15 -8.92 2.16 0.30
CA VAL A 15 -8.67 3.20 1.32
C VAL A 15 -7.18 3.55 1.39
N PHE A 16 -6.31 2.54 1.36
CA PHE A 16 -4.86 2.74 1.35
C PHE A 16 -4.41 3.52 0.10
N LEU A 17 -4.82 3.09 -1.09
CA LEU A 17 -4.51 3.76 -2.36
C LEU A 17 -4.99 5.21 -2.40
N LEU A 18 -6.25 5.45 -2.00
CA LEU A 18 -6.82 6.80 -1.95
C LEU A 18 -6.07 7.69 -0.96
N GLY A 19 -5.74 7.16 0.24
CA GLY A 19 -4.94 7.92 1.21
C GLY A 19 -3.52 8.19 0.70
N THR A 20 -2.92 7.29 -0.07
CA THR A 20 -1.59 7.50 -0.68
C THR A 20 -1.64 8.55 -1.79
N LEU A 21 -2.70 8.54 -2.63
CA LEU A 21 -2.94 9.61 -3.59
C LEU A 21 -3.11 10.96 -2.90
N PHE A 22 -3.90 10.99 -1.82
CA PHE A 22 -4.12 12.20 -1.03
C PHE A 22 -2.82 12.69 -0.38
N HIS A 23 -1.94 11.79 0.06
CA HIS A 23 -0.62 12.13 0.60
C HIS A 23 0.24 12.88 -0.41
N THR A 24 0.32 12.38 -1.65
CA THR A 24 1.00 13.09 -2.75
C THR A 24 0.36 14.44 -3.03
N GLN A 25 -0.97 14.51 -3.11
CA GLN A 25 -1.67 15.77 -3.35
C GLN A 25 -1.39 16.80 -2.24
N LEU A 26 -1.46 16.38 -0.98
CA LEU A 26 -1.18 17.20 0.18
C LEU A 26 0.26 17.75 0.16
N ALA A 27 1.23 16.94 -0.30
CA ALA A 27 2.62 17.36 -0.47
C ALA A 27 2.80 18.39 -1.58
N LEU A 28 1.91 18.42 -2.59
CA LEU A 28 1.96 19.36 -3.71
C LEU A 28 1.21 20.68 -3.44
N ILE A 29 0.33 20.76 -2.44
CA ILE A 29 -0.44 21.98 -2.10
C ILE A 29 0.43 23.26 -2.00
N PRO A 30 1.63 23.24 -1.37
CA PRO A 30 2.47 24.43 -1.29
C PRO A 30 2.83 25.05 -2.65
N LEU A 31 2.98 24.23 -3.70
CA LEU A 31 3.26 24.73 -5.07
C LEU A 31 2.18 25.69 -5.56
N PHE A 32 0.92 25.35 -5.28
CA PHE A 32 -0.23 26.15 -5.69
C PHE A 32 -0.36 27.46 -4.89
N HIS A 33 0.44 27.64 -3.85
CA HIS A 33 0.50 28.86 -3.03
C HIS A 33 1.79 29.65 -3.26
N GLY A 34 2.56 29.33 -4.32
CA GLY A 34 3.82 30.00 -4.65
C GLY A 34 4.99 29.60 -3.73
N LEU A 35 4.83 28.57 -2.90
CA LEU A 35 5.91 28.04 -2.07
C LEU A 35 6.67 26.96 -2.85
N SER A 36 8.00 26.99 -2.75
CA SER A 36 8.83 25.93 -3.31
C SER A 36 8.77 24.67 -2.43
N VAL A 37 8.54 23.53 -3.05
CA VAL A 37 8.77 22.18 -2.46
C VAL A 37 10.10 21.59 -2.90
N ALA A 38 10.91 22.31 -3.67
CA ALA A 38 12.25 21.86 -4.01
C ALA A 38 13.08 21.82 -2.74
N HIS A 39 13.68 20.66 -2.45
CA HIS A 39 14.75 20.62 -1.46
C HIS A 39 15.88 21.54 -1.94
N PRO A 40 16.45 22.40 -1.08
CA PRO A 40 17.46 23.40 -1.46
C PRO A 40 18.69 22.84 -2.19
N ASN A 41 18.90 21.51 -2.13
CA ASN A 41 20.07 20.82 -2.66
C ASN A 41 19.72 19.80 -3.76
N LEU A 42 18.47 19.73 -4.23
CA LEU A 42 18.02 18.77 -5.25
C LEU A 42 17.45 19.53 -6.45
N HIS A 43 18.32 19.96 -7.35
CA HIS A 43 17.91 20.52 -8.65
C HIS A 43 17.96 19.40 -9.68
N ALA A 44 16.79 18.81 -9.97
CA ALA A 44 16.62 18.00 -11.16
C ALA A 44 16.55 18.95 -12.37
N HIS A 45 17.46 18.79 -13.32
CA HIS A 45 17.51 19.57 -14.56
C HIS A 45 16.80 18.86 -15.71
N ASP A 46 16.67 17.54 -15.64
CA ASP A 46 16.01 16.71 -16.64
C ASP A 46 15.08 15.66 -15.99
N LEU A 47 14.12 15.13 -16.75
CA LEU A 47 13.25 14.02 -16.35
C LEU A 47 14.05 12.77 -15.98
N GLN A 48 15.26 12.62 -16.55
CA GLN A 48 16.14 11.50 -16.26
C GLN A 48 16.59 11.48 -14.79
N ASP A 49 16.70 12.66 -14.16
CA ASP A 49 17.11 12.80 -12.75
C ASP A 49 16.05 12.27 -11.77
N ILE A 50 14.78 12.27 -12.19
CA ILE A 50 13.63 11.78 -11.39
C ILE A 50 13.04 10.48 -11.92
N SER A 51 13.59 9.91 -12.99
CA SER A 51 13.06 8.74 -13.68
C SER A 51 12.86 7.54 -12.74
N LEU A 52 13.83 7.28 -11.86
CA LEU A 52 13.72 6.21 -10.86
C LEU A 52 12.52 6.42 -9.94
N THR A 53 12.32 7.64 -9.43
CA THR A 53 11.18 7.97 -8.56
C THR A 53 9.85 7.79 -9.28
N LEU A 54 9.77 8.17 -10.56
CA LEU A 54 8.56 7.98 -11.38
C LEU A 54 8.21 6.50 -11.54
N TRP A 55 9.20 5.65 -11.86
CA TRP A 55 9.00 4.21 -11.98
C TRP A 55 8.64 3.54 -10.65
N LEU A 56 9.30 3.92 -9.56
CA LEU A 56 8.98 3.42 -8.23
C LEU A 56 7.54 3.78 -7.84
N MET A 57 7.11 5.02 -8.10
CA MET A 57 5.73 5.43 -7.87
C MET A 57 4.75 4.60 -8.70
N LEU A 58 5.03 4.43 -10.01
CA LEU A 58 4.17 3.63 -10.88
C LEU A 58 4.00 2.20 -10.38
N ILE A 59 5.12 1.53 -10.04
CA ILE A 59 5.09 0.16 -9.53
C ILE A 59 4.36 0.11 -8.18
N PHE A 60 4.64 1.06 -7.29
CA PHE A 60 4.03 1.12 -5.96
C PHE A 60 2.51 1.28 -6.01
N PHE A 61 1.98 2.04 -6.98
CA PHE A 61 0.53 2.16 -7.18
C PHE A 61 -0.07 0.97 -7.94
N THR A 62 0.64 0.41 -8.92
CA THR A 62 0.10 -0.65 -9.79
C THR A 62 0.00 -1.99 -9.06
N LEU A 63 0.94 -2.33 -8.18
CA LEU A 63 0.92 -3.61 -7.46
C LEU A 63 -0.35 -3.82 -6.59
N PRO A 64 -0.81 -2.85 -5.79
CA PRO A 64 -2.07 -2.95 -5.05
C PRO A 64 -3.30 -3.06 -5.96
N MET A 65 -3.30 -2.35 -7.09
CA MET A 65 -4.39 -2.46 -8.07
C MET A 65 -4.47 -3.86 -8.67
N LEU A 66 -3.32 -4.44 -9.04
CA LEU A 66 -3.24 -5.83 -9.48
C LEU A 66 -3.63 -6.79 -8.36
N ALA A 67 -3.27 -6.50 -7.11
CA ALA A 67 -3.67 -7.30 -5.95
C ALA A 67 -5.20 -7.29 -5.77
N ILE A 68 -5.88 -6.15 -5.93
CA ILE A 68 -7.35 -6.05 -5.91
C ILE A 68 -7.96 -6.91 -7.02
N ILE A 69 -7.48 -6.77 -8.26
CA ILE A 69 -7.98 -7.54 -9.41
C ILE A 69 -7.79 -9.03 -9.14
N ALA A 70 -6.57 -9.47 -8.87
CA ALA A 70 -6.28 -10.88 -8.64
C ALA A 70 -7.07 -11.43 -7.44
N THR A 71 -7.19 -10.68 -6.34
CA THR A 71 -8.01 -11.07 -5.18
C THR A 71 -9.47 -11.28 -5.56
N SER A 72 -9.99 -10.58 -6.57
CA SER A 72 -11.38 -10.75 -7.02
C SER A 72 -11.62 -12.03 -7.82
N TYR A 73 -10.58 -12.58 -8.47
CA TYR A 73 -10.72 -13.72 -9.39
C TYR A 73 -10.02 -14.99 -8.93
N THR A 74 -9.16 -14.94 -7.91
CA THR A 74 -8.36 -16.09 -7.49
C THR A 74 -8.64 -16.52 -6.06
N GLN A 75 -8.63 -17.84 -5.85
CA GLN A 75 -8.81 -18.47 -4.53
C GLN A 75 -7.62 -19.36 -4.14
N SER A 76 -6.57 -19.40 -4.97
CA SER A 76 -5.43 -20.29 -4.78
C SER A 76 -4.73 -20.04 -3.43
N PRO A 77 -4.47 -21.09 -2.62
CA PRO A 77 -3.73 -20.96 -1.36
C PRO A 77 -2.35 -20.30 -1.54
N LYS A 78 -1.66 -20.61 -2.65
CA LYS A 78 -0.36 -19.98 -2.98
C LYS A 78 -0.50 -18.48 -3.19
N TYR A 79 -1.57 -18.04 -3.87
CA TYR A 79 -1.83 -16.62 -4.06
C TYR A 79 -2.08 -15.92 -2.73
N ARG A 80 -2.84 -16.53 -1.81
CA ARG A 80 -3.12 -15.92 -0.50
C ARG A 80 -1.85 -15.66 0.30
N LEU A 81 -0.88 -16.57 0.24
CA LEU A 81 0.43 -16.39 0.85
C LEU A 81 1.19 -15.22 0.18
N ILE A 82 1.28 -15.20 -1.15
CA ILE A 82 1.94 -14.12 -1.89
C ILE A 82 1.29 -12.77 -1.56
N HIS A 83 -0.03 -12.71 -1.55
CA HIS A 83 -0.79 -11.51 -1.19
C HIS A 83 -0.50 -11.07 0.24
N PHE A 84 -0.46 -11.99 1.21
CA PHE A 84 -0.10 -11.64 2.58
C PHE A 84 1.33 -11.09 2.68
N CYS A 85 2.31 -11.70 2.00
CA CYS A 85 3.67 -11.16 1.94
C CYS A 85 3.70 -9.75 1.34
N LEU A 86 2.89 -9.49 0.31
CA LEU A 86 2.74 -8.17 -0.29
C LEU A 86 2.21 -7.14 0.73
N THR A 87 1.18 -7.46 1.51
CA THR A 87 0.63 -6.50 2.49
C THR A 87 1.65 -6.18 3.58
N VAL A 88 2.42 -7.17 4.02
CA VAL A 88 3.52 -6.99 4.99
C VAL A 88 4.59 -6.07 4.42
N PHE A 89 5.02 -6.32 3.17
CA PHE A 89 5.98 -5.47 2.48
C PHE A 89 5.51 -4.01 2.43
N TYR A 90 4.26 -3.75 2.06
CA TYR A 90 3.70 -2.40 2.05
C TYR A 90 3.67 -1.75 3.43
N SER A 91 3.38 -2.52 4.48
CA SER A 91 3.37 -1.99 5.85
C SER A 91 4.78 -1.60 6.32
N VAL A 92 5.79 -2.41 5.99
CA VAL A 92 7.20 -2.09 6.28
C VAL A 92 7.64 -0.85 5.52
N MET A 93 7.34 -0.77 4.22
CA MET A 93 7.66 0.42 3.42
C MET A 93 6.97 1.67 3.98
N ASN A 94 5.71 1.56 4.38
CA ASN A 94 4.96 2.68 4.95
C ASN A 94 5.54 3.15 6.31
N LEU A 95 6.03 2.23 7.13
CA LEU A 95 6.72 2.56 8.38
C LEU A 95 8.06 3.26 8.11
N ILE A 96 8.85 2.75 7.16
CA ILE A 96 10.11 3.38 6.75
C ILE A 96 9.82 4.79 6.24
N HIS A 97 8.80 4.97 5.40
CA HIS A 97 8.37 6.28 4.89
C HIS A 97 8.01 7.25 6.03
N LEU A 98 7.18 6.80 6.99
CA LEU A 98 6.82 7.61 8.16
C LEU A 98 8.06 8.04 8.97
N ILE A 99 9.03 7.15 9.17
CA ILE A 99 10.27 7.46 9.88
C ILE A 99 11.09 8.49 9.09
N MET A 100 11.17 8.37 7.76
CA MET A 100 11.86 9.33 6.90
C MET A 100 11.20 10.71 6.96
N ASP A 101 9.88 10.80 6.94
CA ASP A 101 9.15 12.07 7.01
C ASP A 101 9.42 12.83 8.33
N LEU A 102 9.59 12.11 9.45
CA LEU A 102 9.98 12.71 10.73
C LEU A 102 11.39 13.33 10.71
N GLY A 103 12.24 12.90 9.76
CA GLY A 103 13.57 13.47 9.53
C GLY A 103 13.56 14.75 8.69
N VAL A 104 12.47 15.05 7.99
CA VAL A 104 12.34 16.24 7.13
C VAL A 104 12.06 17.48 8.00
N LYS A 105 12.78 18.57 7.73
CA LYS A 105 12.63 19.85 8.45
C LYS A 105 12.18 20.97 7.49
N PRO A 106 11.17 21.79 7.87
CA PRO A 106 10.33 21.65 9.06
C PRO A 106 9.40 20.42 8.97
N ILE A 107 8.99 19.88 10.13
CA ILE A 107 8.09 18.73 10.19
C ILE A 107 6.69 19.14 9.69
N VAL A 108 6.18 18.45 8.69
CA VAL A 108 4.83 18.66 8.16
C VAL A 108 3.85 17.72 8.85
N TRP A 109 3.29 18.16 9.98
CA TRP A 109 2.42 17.32 10.83
C TRP A 109 1.20 16.72 10.12
N SER A 110 0.64 17.42 9.13
CA SER A 110 -0.48 16.90 8.34
C SER A 110 -0.10 15.66 7.53
N GLN A 111 1.12 15.63 6.98
CA GLN A 111 1.68 14.45 6.30
C GLN A 111 1.91 13.31 7.30
N ILE A 112 2.52 13.59 8.46
CA ILE A 112 2.76 12.60 9.51
C ILE A 112 1.45 11.96 9.99
N ALA A 113 0.42 12.75 10.26
CA ALA A 113 -0.88 12.26 10.70
C ALA A 113 -1.51 11.31 9.68
N LEU A 114 -1.46 11.68 8.39
CA LEU A 114 -1.96 10.84 7.30
C LEU A 114 -1.15 9.55 7.16
N MET A 115 0.17 9.62 7.28
CA MET A 115 1.05 8.45 7.20
C MET A 115 0.83 7.47 8.35
N ILE A 116 0.59 7.95 9.57
CA ILE A 116 0.17 7.11 10.71
C ILE A 116 -1.15 6.42 10.39
N PHE A 117 -2.15 7.16 9.89
CA PHE A 117 -3.43 6.59 9.51
C PHE A 117 -3.27 5.49 8.45
N LEU A 118 -2.50 5.74 7.39
CA LEU A 118 -2.18 4.75 6.35
C LEU A 118 -1.47 3.51 6.92
N PHE A 119 -0.59 3.71 7.91
CA PHE A 119 0.11 2.60 8.56
C PHE A 119 -0.86 1.71 9.33
N LEU A 120 -1.81 2.30 10.07
CA LEU A 120 -2.87 1.54 10.75
C LEU A 120 -3.75 0.77 9.75
N ILE A 121 -4.08 1.36 8.60
CA ILE A 121 -4.81 0.67 7.52
C ILE A 121 -3.98 -0.51 6.97
N GLY A 122 -2.66 -0.33 6.77
CA GLY A 122 -1.76 -1.40 6.36
C GLY A 122 -1.71 -2.56 7.38
N LEU A 123 -1.65 -2.26 8.68
CA LEU A 123 -1.73 -3.28 9.73
C LEU A 123 -3.06 -4.02 9.72
N LEU A 124 -4.18 -3.31 9.57
CA LEU A 124 -5.49 -3.93 9.46
C LEU A 124 -5.58 -4.84 8.23
N LEU A 125 -5.02 -4.40 7.10
CA LEU A 125 -4.93 -5.19 5.88
C LEU A 125 -4.09 -6.48 6.10
N ASN A 126 -2.97 -6.39 6.81
CA ASN A 126 -2.17 -7.58 7.19
C ASN A 126 -2.99 -8.58 8.00
N ILE A 127 -3.72 -8.10 9.00
CA ILE A 127 -4.54 -8.95 9.87
C ILE A 127 -5.60 -9.68 9.05
N VAL A 128 -6.32 -8.96 8.18
CA VAL A 128 -7.37 -9.56 7.33
C VAL A 128 -6.75 -10.52 6.30
N ALA A 129 -5.63 -10.18 5.68
CA ALA A 129 -4.93 -11.03 4.73
C ALA A 129 -4.39 -12.32 5.39
N TYR A 130 -3.86 -12.23 6.61
CA TYR A 130 -3.44 -13.38 7.39
C TYR A 130 -4.60 -14.31 7.70
N GLN A 131 -5.72 -13.77 8.20
CA GLN A 131 -6.94 -14.54 8.46
C GLN A 131 -7.44 -15.24 7.19
N TRP A 132 -7.41 -14.55 6.05
CA TRP A 132 -7.81 -15.11 4.76
C TRP A 132 -6.89 -16.24 4.28
N MET A 133 -5.58 -16.09 4.48
CA MET A 133 -4.58 -17.12 4.19
C MET A 133 -4.81 -18.37 5.03
N GLN A 134 -4.94 -18.23 6.35
CA GLN A 134 -5.19 -19.35 7.28
C GLN A 134 -6.49 -20.10 6.91
N ALA A 135 -7.57 -19.37 6.63
CA ALA A 135 -8.84 -19.98 6.21
C ALA A 135 -8.74 -20.79 4.90
N GLY A 136 -7.77 -20.48 4.03
CA GLY A 136 -7.53 -21.24 2.80
C GLY A 136 -6.76 -22.54 3.03
N MET A 137 -5.91 -22.59 4.05
CA MET A 137 -5.09 -23.76 4.38
C MET A 137 -5.85 -24.83 5.17
N GLN A 138 -6.98 -24.49 5.79
CA GLN A 138 -7.82 -25.43 6.56
C GLN A 138 -8.81 -26.24 5.70
N HIS A 139 -9.04 -25.86 4.43
CA HIS A 139 -9.96 -26.53 3.50
C HIS A 139 -9.40 -27.58 2.49
N PRO A 140 -8.15 -28.07 2.52
CA PRO A 140 -7.70 -29.09 1.55
C PRO A 140 -8.37 -30.47 1.62
N GLN A 141 -9.03 -30.84 2.73
CA GLN A 141 -9.26 -32.27 3.05
C GLN A 141 -10.64 -32.86 2.70
N LEU A 142 -11.61 -32.11 2.15
CA LEU A 142 -12.96 -32.65 1.92
C LEU A 142 -13.23 -33.20 0.51
N HIS A 143 -12.26 -33.12 -0.42
CA HIS A 143 -12.46 -33.54 -1.81
C HIS A 143 -11.80 -34.88 -2.20
N ILE A 144 -11.10 -35.56 -1.29
CA ILE A 144 -10.39 -36.82 -1.60
C ILE A 144 -11.14 -38.08 -1.09
N GLN A 145 -12.25 -37.94 -0.37
CA GLN A 145 -12.96 -39.08 0.23
C GLN A 145 -14.33 -39.40 -0.41
N LYS A 146 -14.46 -39.27 -1.74
CA LYS A 146 -15.59 -39.81 -2.51
C LYS A 146 -15.13 -40.25 -3.91
N SER A 147 -14.48 -41.40 -4.00
CA SER A 147 -14.43 -42.21 -5.24
C SER A 147 -14.40 -43.68 -4.86
#